data_AF-A0A958PWT1-F1
#
_entry.id   AF-A0A958PWT1-F1
#
_cell.length_a   1.000
_cell.length_b   1.000
_cell.length_c   1.000
_cell.angle_alpha   90.00
_cell.angle_beta   90.00
_cell.angle_gamma   90.00
#
_symmetry.space_group_name_H-M   'P 1'
#
loop_
_entity.id
_entity.type
_entity.pdbx_description
1 polymer ?
#
loop_
_entity_poly.entity_id
_entity_poly.type
_entity_poly.pdbx_seq_one_letter_code
_entity_poly.pdbx_strand_id
1 'polypeptide(L)'
;MKFPARHTLFFLLLKVSLFAQSGIDRFLKPTDSLNVPRRNTVIITESSLATISLVGLNQLWYADYPQSNFHTINDSGEWLQMDKFGHVFSSYQVGRVGADLLAWSGVSERNQLIYGSTLGFAYLGVVEVFDGFSEEWGFSWTDILANAAGTSLYVGQQLLWKEQRITLKYSFHQTHYAVQNPDKLGDGWTEEFLKDYNGQTYW
;
A
#
# COMPACT_ATOMS: atom_id res chain seq x y z
N MET A 1 33.09 71.15 -32.80
CA MET A 1 31.89 70.59 -33.46
C MET A 1 32.11 69.10 -33.65
N LYS A 2 31.06 68.28 -33.40
CA LYS A 2 30.96 66.80 -33.44
C LYS A 2 31.00 66.09 -32.07
N PHE A 3 29.81 65.77 -31.57
CA PHE A 3 29.54 64.86 -30.44
C PHE A 3 29.39 63.40 -30.94
N PRO A 4 29.57 62.39 -30.05
CA PRO A 4 29.93 61.02 -30.44
C PRO A 4 28.72 60.15 -30.80
N ALA A 5 28.99 59.09 -31.59
CA ALA A 5 28.01 58.14 -32.09
C ALA A 5 27.33 57.34 -30.96
N ARG A 6 26.01 57.49 -30.82
CA ARG A 6 25.16 56.67 -29.96
C ARG A 6 25.16 55.21 -30.46
N HIS A 7 25.69 54.30 -29.66
CA HIS A 7 25.56 52.87 -29.88
C HIS A 7 24.30 52.41 -29.15
N THR A 8 23.18 52.31 -29.86
CA THR A 8 21.94 51.75 -29.32
C THR A 8 22.06 50.22 -29.38
N LEU A 9 22.36 49.58 -28.26
CA LEU A 9 22.36 48.13 -28.15
C LEU A 9 20.90 47.65 -28.12
N PHE A 10 20.43 47.03 -29.21
CA PHE A 10 19.11 46.42 -29.28
C PHE A 10 19.18 45.05 -28.60
N PHE A 11 18.72 44.94 -27.34
CA PHE A 11 18.55 43.65 -26.68
C PHE A 11 17.38 42.92 -27.34
N LEU A 12 17.69 41.96 -28.22
CA LEU A 12 16.72 41.01 -28.74
C LEU A 12 16.32 40.08 -27.58
N LEU A 13 15.19 40.36 -26.93
CA LEU A 13 14.57 39.42 -26.00
C LEU A 13 14.02 38.24 -26.80
N LEU A 14 14.87 37.22 -26.98
CA LEU A 14 14.44 35.92 -27.48
C LEU A 14 13.43 35.35 -26.47
N LYS A 15 12.16 35.22 -26.85
CA LYS A 15 11.19 34.43 -26.08
C LYS A 15 11.58 32.96 -26.20
N VAL A 16 12.51 32.52 -25.36
CA VAL A 16 12.75 31.11 -25.11
C VAL A 16 11.55 30.62 -24.30
N SER A 17 10.63 29.91 -24.93
CA SER A 17 9.60 29.15 -24.22
C SER A 17 10.31 28.04 -23.44
N LEU A 18 10.63 28.31 -22.18
CA LEU A 18 11.13 27.32 -21.24
C LEU A 18 9.99 26.34 -20.95
N PHE A 19 9.93 25.22 -21.67
CA PHE A 19 9.12 24.06 -21.30
C PHE A 19 9.76 23.38 -20.08
N ALA A 20 9.70 24.04 -18.93
CA ALA A 20 10.35 23.59 -17.70
C ALA A 20 9.52 22.56 -16.91
N GLN A 21 8.30 22.24 -17.33
CA GLN A 21 7.47 21.21 -16.70
C GLN A 21 7.10 20.15 -17.74
N SER A 22 7.58 18.93 -17.54
CA SER A 22 7.23 17.80 -18.39
C SER A 22 5.74 17.46 -18.20
N GLY A 23 5.12 16.82 -19.20
CA GLY A 23 3.75 16.31 -19.05
C GLY A 23 3.62 15.31 -17.89
N ILE A 24 4.72 14.61 -17.57
CA ILE A 24 4.81 13.67 -16.45
C ILE A 24 4.74 14.41 -15.11
N ASP A 25 5.45 15.53 -14.94
CA ASP A 25 5.41 16.30 -13.68
C ASP A 25 4.00 16.82 -13.39
N ARG A 26 3.28 17.25 -14.43
CA ARG A 26 1.87 17.68 -14.32
C ARG A 26 0.95 16.49 -14.01
N PHE A 27 1.26 15.31 -14.54
CA PHE A 27 0.51 14.10 -14.23
C PHE A 27 0.72 13.68 -12.77
N LEU A 28 1.96 13.59 -12.31
CA LEU A 28 2.32 13.14 -10.95
C LEU A 28 1.90 14.12 -9.85
N LYS A 29 1.78 15.42 -10.15
CA LYS A 29 1.29 16.39 -9.17
C LYS A 29 -0.19 16.11 -8.81
N PRO A 30 -0.54 16.05 -7.51
CA PRO A 30 -1.92 16.02 -7.05
C PRO A 30 -2.74 17.20 -7.58
N THR A 31 -4.04 16.99 -7.80
CA THR A 31 -4.95 18.06 -8.24
C THR A 31 -5.54 18.82 -7.06
N ASP A 32 -5.60 20.15 -7.15
CA ASP A 32 -6.15 21.02 -6.09
C ASP A 32 -7.67 20.86 -5.94
N SER A 33 -8.35 20.31 -6.96
CA SER A 33 -9.77 20.00 -6.97
C SER A 33 -10.02 18.61 -7.52
N LEU A 34 -11.22 18.09 -7.28
CA LEU A 34 -11.60 16.74 -7.68
C LEU A 34 -11.47 16.54 -9.20
N ASN A 35 -10.59 15.64 -9.59
CA ASN A 35 -10.47 15.15 -10.95
C ASN A 35 -11.21 13.81 -11.08
N VAL A 36 -12.45 13.88 -11.57
CA VAL A 36 -13.33 12.71 -11.67
C VAL A 36 -12.75 11.57 -12.52
N PRO A 37 -12.14 11.83 -13.71
CA PRO A 37 -11.44 10.78 -14.44
C PRO A 37 -10.34 10.10 -13.63
N ARG A 38 -9.44 10.86 -12.99
CA ARG A 38 -8.36 10.28 -12.15
C ARG A 38 -8.92 9.44 -11.01
N ARG A 39 -9.94 9.95 -10.30
CA ARG A 39 -10.59 9.21 -9.21
C ARG A 39 -11.20 7.90 -9.72
N ASN A 40 -11.92 7.94 -10.84
CA ASN A 40 -12.52 6.74 -11.41
C ASN A 40 -11.45 5.72 -11.83
N THR A 41 -10.33 6.16 -12.40
CA THR A 41 -9.18 5.29 -12.68
C THR A 41 -8.67 4.64 -11.41
N VAL A 42 -8.43 5.42 -10.33
CA VAL A 42 -7.99 4.87 -9.03
C VAL A 42 -8.95 3.81 -8.53
N ILE A 43 -10.26 4.12 -8.43
CA ILE A 43 -11.27 3.19 -7.92
C ILE A 43 -11.36 1.92 -8.76
N ILE A 44 -11.38 2.04 -10.09
CA ILE A 44 -11.45 0.87 -10.99
C ILE A 44 -10.19 0.02 -10.82
N THR A 45 -9.02 0.64 -10.79
CA THR A 45 -7.74 -0.08 -10.63
C THR A 45 -7.66 -0.78 -9.28
N GLU A 46 -7.94 -0.09 -8.16
CA GLU A 46 -7.93 -0.68 -6.82
C GLU A 46 -8.91 -1.85 -6.70
N SER A 47 -10.15 -1.67 -7.16
CA SER A 47 -11.18 -2.72 -7.13
C SER A 47 -10.80 -3.93 -7.99
N SER A 48 -10.25 -3.69 -9.19
CA SER A 48 -9.82 -4.77 -10.09
C SER A 48 -8.64 -5.53 -9.49
N LEU A 49 -7.63 -4.82 -8.98
CA LEU A 49 -6.46 -5.44 -8.37
C LEU A 49 -6.84 -6.24 -7.13
N ALA A 50 -7.67 -5.69 -6.24
CA ALA A 50 -8.15 -6.40 -5.05
C ALA A 50 -8.96 -7.66 -5.42
N THR A 51 -9.83 -7.59 -6.43
CA THR A 51 -10.60 -8.76 -6.89
C THR A 51 -9.68 -9.82 -7.48
N ILE A 52 -8.78 -9.43 -8.38
CA ILE A 52 -7.83 -10.37 -9.01
C ILE A 52 -6.93 -11.00 -7.95
N SER A 53 -6.44 -10.23 -6.98
CA SER A 53 -5.57 -10.74 -5.93
C SER A 53 -6.31 -11.68 -4.98
N LEU A 54 -7.54 -11.38 -4.59
CA LEU A 54 -8.35 -12.29 -3.75
C LEU A 54 -8.71 -13.59 -4.48
N VAL A 55 -9.05 -13.51 -5.77
CA VAL A 55 -9.28 -14.71 -6.59
C VAL A 55 -7.99 -15.52 -6.71
N GLY A 56 -6.87 -14.87 -7.01
CA GLY A 56 -5.56 -15.50 -7.07
C GLY A 56 -5.17 -16.16 -5.75
N LEU A 57 -5.37 -15.46 -4.63
CA LEU A 57 -5.14 -15.98 -3.28
C LEU A 57 -6.01 -17.22 -3.02
N ASN A 58 -7.31 -17.17 -3.32
CA ASN A 58 -8.18 -18.33 -3.19
C ASN A 58 -7.66 -19.54 -3.98
N GLN A 59 -7.24 -19.34 -5.23
CA GLN A 59 -6.77 -20.43 -6.08
C GLN A 59 -5.39 -20.97 -5.69
N LEU A 60 -4.48 -20.10 -5.25
CA LEU A 60 -3.09 -20.48 -4.98
C LEU A 60 -2.82 -20.87 -3.53
N TRP A 61 -3.66 -20.43 -2.59
CA TRP A 61 -3.45 -20.62 -1.15
C TRP A 61 -4.49 -21.54 -0.51
N TYR A 62 -5.77 -21.43 -0.90
CA TYR A 62 -6.86 -22.15 -0.23
C TYR A 62 -7.39 -23.36 -1.01
N ALA A 63 -7.26 -23.40 -2.34
CA ALA A 63 -7.95 -24.39 -3.18
C ALA A 63 -7.56 -25.85 -2.92
N ASP A 64 -6.34 -26.09 -2.45
CA ASP A 64 -5.82 -27.44 -2.18
C ASP A 64 -6.07 -27.91 -0.72
N TYR A 65 -6.70 -27.07 0.11
CA TYR A 65 -7.02 -27.38 1.50
C TYR A 65 -8.51 -27.67 1.69
N PRO A 66 -8.88 -28.60 2.59
CA PRO A 66 -10.27 -28.81 2.96
C PRO A 66 -10.91 -27.53 3.51
N GLN A 67 -12.19 -27.34 3.20
CA GLN A 67 -13.00 -26.22 3.71
C GLN A 67 -13.79 -26.66 4.94
N SER A 68 -13.99 -25.73 5.88
CA SER A 68 -14.70 -25.92 7.14
C SER A 68 -15.97 -25.07 7.22
N ASN A 69 -16.76 -25.26 8.28
CA ASN A 69 -17.70 -24.22 8.70
C ASN A 69 -16.93 -23.06 9.33
N PHE A 70 -17.44 -21.84 9.19
CA PHE A 70 -16.80 -20.66 9.77
C PHE A 70 -16.40 -20.89 11.24
N HIS A 71 -15.11 -20.72 11.53
CA HIS A 71 -14.58 -20.87 12.87
C HIS A 71 -13.51 -19.81 13.16
N THR A 72 -13.26 -19.61 14.46
CA THR A 72 -12.29 -18.63 14.96
C THR A 72 -11.18 -19.32 15.72
N ILE A 73 -9.97 -18.80 15.63
CA ILE A 73 -8.82 -19.30 16.38
C ILE A 73 -8.20 -18.20 17.26
N ASN A 74 -7.28 -18.59 18.13
CA ASN A 74 -6.40 -17.69 18.84
C ASN A 74 -4.95 -18.08 18.56
N ASP A 75 -4.32 -17.34 17.67
CA ASP A 75 -2.95 -17.54 17.20
C ASP A 75 -1.99 -16.46 17.74
N SER A 76 -2.40 -15.72 18.78
CA SER A 76 -1.58 -14.68 19.41
C SER A 76 -0.28 -15.20 20.02
N GLY A 77 -0.07 -16.51 20.12
CA GLY A 77 1.19 -17.11 20.55
C GLY A 77 2.12 -17.51 19.41
N GLU A 78 1.66 -17.40 18.16
CA GLU A 78 2.36 -17.97 17.01
C GLU A 78 3.42 -17.03 16.44
N TRP A 79 4.42 -17.65 15.80
CA TRP A 79 5.43 -16.98 14.97
C TRP A 79 6.12 -15.76 15.60
N LEU A 80 6.22 -15.71 16.93
CA LEU A 80 6.78 -14.56 17.65
C LEU A 80 6.15 -13.22 17.23
N GLN A 81 4.86 -13.21 16.87
CA GLN A 81 4.11 -12.05 16.36
C GLN A 81 4.50 -11.54 14.97
N MET A 82 5.38 -12.23 14.24
CA MET A 82 5.80 -11.78 12.91
C MET A 82 4.63 -11.62 11.94
N ASP A 83 3.69 -12.55 12.02
CA ASP A 83 2.43 -12.49 11.31
C ASP A 83 1.64 -11.20 11.61
N LYS A 84 1.49 -10.86 12.89
CA LYS A 84 0.77 -9.67 13.37
C LYS A 84 1.49 -8.38 12.94
N PHE A 85 2.83 -8.38 12.88
CA PHE A 85 3.58 -7.28 12.27
C PHE A 85 3.33 -7.16 10.76
N GLY A 86 3.20 -8.30 10.06
CA GLY A 86 2.75 -8.35 8.67
C GLY A 86 1.37 -7.72 8.47
N HIS A 87 0.41 -8.01 9.34
CA HIS A 87 -0.92 -7.40 9.36
C HIS A 87 -0.88 -5.88 9.58
N VAL A 88 -0.16 -5.43 10.61
CA VAL A 88 0.01 -3.98 10.89
C VAL A 88 0.65 -3.28 9.70
N PHE A 89 1.75 -3.83 9.16
CA PHE A 89 2.49 -3.25 8.05
C PHE A 89 1.65 -3.18 6.78
N SER A 90 1.02 -4.29 6.40
CA SER A 90 0.23 -4.38 5.16
C SER A 90 -0.99 -3.47 5.22
N SER A 91 -1.71 -3.47 6.35
CA SER A 91 -2.85 -2.57 6.55
C SER A 91 -2.43 -1.09 6.49
N TYR A 92 -1.31 -0.72 7.13
CA TYR A 92 -0.75 0.63 7.06
C TYR A 92 -0.36 1.03 5.63
N GLN A 93 0.38 0.19 4.91
CA GLN A 93 0.91 0.53 3.59
C GLN A 93 -0.16 0.57 2.51
N VAL A 94 -1.04 -0.43 2.46
CA VAL A 94 -2.15 -0.45 1.50
C VAL A 94 -3.09 0.72 1.75
N GLY A 95 -3.41 1.00 3.02
CA GLY A 95 -4.20 2.17 3.41
C GLY A 95 -3.53 3.49 3.01
N ARG A 96 -2.24 3.66 3.30
CA ARG A 96 -1.47 4.85 2.90
C ARG A 96 -1.49 5.05 1.39
N VAL A 97 -1.19 4.02 0.62
CA VAL A 97 -1.18 4.10 -0.85
C VAL A 97 -2.56 4.47 -1.38
N GLY A 98 -3.63 3.85 -0.89
CA GLY A 98 -5.00 4.20 -1.30
C GLY A 98 -5.35 5.65 -0.96
N ALA A 99 -5.01 6.12 0.24
CA ALA A 99 -5.22 7.52 0.62
C ALA A 99 -4.41 8.50 -0.25
N ASP A 100 -3.13 8.20 -0.52
CA ASP A 100 -2.24 9.01 -1.35
C ASP A 100 -2.74 9.08 -2.81
N LEU A 101 -3.26 7.98 -3.37
CA LEU A 101 -3.84 7.93 -4.71
C LEU A 101 -5.15 8.72 -4.82
N LEU A 102 -6.02 8.63 -3.80
CA LEU A 102 -7.21 9.46 -3.74
C LEU A 102 -6.84 10.95 -3.60
N ALA A 103 -5.82 11.27 -2.80
CA ALA A 103 -5.29 12.63 -2.70
C ALA A 103 -4.76 13.14 -4.04
N TRP A 104 -4.03 12.29 -4.77
CA TRP A 104 -3.53 12.60 -6.11
C TRP A 104 -4.67 12.96 -7.11
N SER A 105 -5.85 12.37 -6.93
CA SER A 105 -7.05 12.67 -7.72
C SER A 105 -7.89 13.86 -7.21
N GLY A 106 -7.46 14.54 -6.14
CA GLY A 106 -8.15 15.70 -5.57
C GLY A 106 -9.41 15.36 -4.77
N VAL A 107 -9.53 14.12 -4.29
CA VAL A 107 -10.58 13.73 -3.34
C VAL A 107 -10.35 14.44 -2.00
N SER A 108 -11.41 14.76 -1.24
CA SER A 108 -11.26 15.44 0.05
C SER A 108 -10.54 14.57 1.08
N GLU A 109 -9.77 15.17 1.99
CA GLU A 109 -9.04 14.49 3.07
C GLU A 109 -9.96 13.51 3.84
N ARG A 110 -11.17 13.93 4.19
CA ARG A 110 -12.16 13.07 4.86
C ARG A 110 -12.42 11.76 4.08
N ASN A 111 -12.58 11.85 2.76
CA ASN A 111 -12.85 10.69 1.93
C ASN A 111 -11.60 9.86 1.67
N GLN A 112 -10.42 10.49 1.60
CA GLN A 112 -9.13 9.77 1.57
C GLN A 112 -8.98 8.90 2.82
N LEU A 113 -9.30 9.44 4.00
CA LEU A 113 -9.19 8.71 5.27
C LEU A 113 -10.27 7.60 5.40
N ILE A 114 -11.48 7.83 4.91
CA ILE A 114 -12.56 6.83 5.01
C ILE A 114 -12.38 5.71 3.99
N TYR A 115 -12.08 6.03 2.73
CA TYR A 115 -12.08 5.05 1.64
C TYR A 115 -10.69 4.58 1.25
N GLY A 116 -9.69 5.47 1.29
CA GLY A 116 -8.31 5.13 0.96
C GLY A 116 -7.63 4.41 2.11
N SER A 117 -7.57 5.04 3.30
CA SER A 117 -6.79 4.46 4.40
C SER A 117 -7.39 3.22 5.06
N THR A 118 -8.67 2.93 4.83
CA THR A 118 -9.29 1.68 5.30
C THR A 118 -9.18 0.54 4.29
N LEU A 119 -8.64 0.77 3.09
CA LEU A 119 -8.52 -0.24 2.04
C LEU A 119 -7.73 -1.47 2.53
N GLY A 120 -6.61 -1.24 3.23
CA GLY A 120 -5.79 -2.32 3.80
C GLY A 120 -6.51 -3.14 4.86
N PHE A 121 -7.23 -2.46 5.77
CA PHE A 121 -8.06 -3.12 6.78
C PHE A 121 -9.16 -3.97 6.15
N ALA A 122 -9.89 -3.42 5.17
CA ALA A 122 -10.96 -4.12 4.49
C ALA A 122 -10.43 -5.33 3.71
N TYR A 123 -9.32 -5.15 2.98
CA TYR A 123 -8.68 -6.22 2.21
C TYR A 123 -8.26 -7.39 3.10
N LEU A 124 -7.48 -7.12 4.15
CA LEU A 124 -7.04 -8.17 5.07
C LEU A 124 -8.21 -8.75 5.88
N GLY A 125 -9.24 -7.97 6.20
CA GLY A 125 -10.46 -8.50 6.80
C GLY A 125 -11.19 -9.51 5.91
N VAL A 126 -11.11 -9.39 4.58
CA VAL A 126 -11.63 -10.43 3.67
C VAL A 126 -10.74 -11.68 3.69
N VAL A 127 -9.42 -11.52 3.82
CA VAL A 127 -8.49 -12.65 4.00
C VAL A 127 -8.82 -13.42 5.27
N GLU A 128 -9.02 -12.74 6.41
CA GLU A 128 -9.44 -13.39 7.66
C GLU A 128 -10.77 -14.16 7.52
N VAL A 129 -11.68 -13.65 6.68
CA VAL A 129 -12.93 -14.36 6.38
C VAL A 129 -12.65 -15.64 5.59
N PHE A 130 -11.71 -15.62 4.63
CA PHE A 130 -11.29 -16.82 3.91
C PHE A 130 -10.63 -17.82 4.88
N ASP A 131 -9.77 -17.35 5.78
CA ASP A 131 -9.17 -18.18 6.82
C ASP A 131 -10.22 -18.85 7.69
N GLY A 132 -11.27 -18.11 8.08
CA GLY A 132 -12.38 -18.66 8.86
C GLY A 132 -13.09 -19.86 8.23
N PHE A 133 -13.06 -20.02 6.90
CA PHE A 133 -13.65 -21.15 6.18
C PHE A 133 -12.62 -22.22 5.74
N SER A 134 -11.34 -22.06 6.04
CA SER A 134 -10.33 -23.12 5.85
C SER A 134 -10.43 -24.17 6.96
N GLU A 135 -10.00 -25.41 6.76
CA GLU A 135 -9.71 -26.34 7.89
C GLU A 135 -8.27 -26.16 8.43
N GLU A 136 -7.37 -25.59 7.63
CA GLU A 136 -5.95 -25.39 7.99
C GLU A 136 -5.72 -24.07 8.75
N TRP A 137 -6.48 -23.05 8.41
CA TRP A 137 -6.44 -21.71 9.04
C TRP A 137 -7.78 -21.41 9.70
N GLY A 138 -7.89 -20.26 10.38
CA GLY A 138 -9.13 -19.82 11.01
C GLY A 138 -9.17 -18.31 11.19
N PHE A 139 -10.36 -17.75 11.38
CA PHE A 139 -10.52 -16.30 11.54
C PHE A 139 -9.88 -15.84 12.85
N SER A 140 -8.97 -14.87 12.78
CA SER A 140 -8.22 -14.40 13.94
C SER A 140 -8.63 -12.99 14.36
N TRP A 141 -9.18 -12.88 15.57
CA TRP A 141 -9.46 -11.55 16.16
C TRP A 141 -8.20 -10.75 16.44
N THR A 142 -7.08 -11.45 16.68
CA THR A 142 -5.78 -10.84 16.90
C THR A 142 -5.21 -10.23 15.62
N ASP A 143 -5.50 -10.82 14.46
CA ASP A 143 -5.15 -10.23 13.17
C ASP A 143 -6.06 -9.09 12.77
N ILE A 144 -7.38 -9.17 13.04
CA ILE A 144 -8.26 -8.02 12.91
C ILE A 144 -7.79 -6.83 13.76
N LEU A 145 -7.32 -7.08 14.98
CA LEU A 145 -6.76 -6.04 15.84
C LEU A 145 -5.44 -5.47 15.28
N ALA A 146 -4.56 -6.33 14.77
CA ALA A 146 -3.32 -5.92 14.11
C ALA A 146 -3.60 -5.06 12.86
N ASN A 147 -4.56 -5.48 12.03
CA ASN A 147 -5.06 -4.72 10.88
C ASN A 147 -5.58 -3.35 11.31
N ALA A 148 -6.37 -3.28 12.38
CA ALA A 148 -6.90 -2.03 12.92
C ALA A 148 -5.78 -1.13 13.43
N ALA A 149 -4.76 -1.69 14.09
CA ALA A 149 -3.61 -0.94 14.60
C ALA A 149 -2.82 -0.29 13.45
N GLY A 150 -2.56 -1.02 12.36
CA GLY A 150 -1.90 -0.48 11.17
C GLY A 150 -2.66 0.68 10.52
N THR A 151 -3.96 0.50 10.27
CA THR A 151 -4.81 1.58 9.74
C THR A 151 -4.88 2.77 10.71
N SER A 152 -5.03 2.52 12.01
CA SER A 152 -5.10 3.56 13.03
C SER A 152 -3.80 4.35 13.13
N LEU A 153 -2.64 3.70 12.94
CA LEU A 153 -1.35 4.39 12.91
C LEU A 153 -1.28 5.39 11.75
N TYR A 154 -1.79 5.05 10.57
CA TYR A 154 -1.84 6.00 9.45
C TYR A 154 -2.83 7.14 9.72
N VAL A 155 -4.08 6.79 10.03
CA VAL A 155 -5.18 7.75 10.21
C VAL A 155 -4.91 8.69 11.39
N GLY A 156 -4.45 8.15 12.52
CA GLY A 156 -4.17 8.92 13.72
C GLY A 156 -3.11 9.99 13.46
N GLN A 157 -2.05 9.66 12.72
CA GLN A 157 -1.03 10.63 12.34
C GLN A 157 -1.58 11.73 11.42
N GLN A 158 -2.42 11.39 10.43
CA GLN A 158 -3.04 12.38 9.56
C GLN A 158 -3.99 13.32 10.32
N LEU A 159 -4.75 12.78 11.27
CA LEU A 159 -5.69 13.59 12.06
C LEU A 159 -4.97 14.50 13.06
N LEU A 160 -3.95 13.98 13.75
CA LEU A 160 -3.25 14.68 14.82
C LEU A 160 -2.15 15.62 14.33
N TRP A 161 -1.37 15.21 13.32
CA TRP A 161 -0.18 15.94 12.87
C TRP A 161 -0.27 16.48 11.45
N LYS A 162 -1.25 16.03 10.66
CA LYS A 162 -1.38 16.40 9.24
C LYS A 162 -0.16 16.00 8.39
N GLU A 163 0.61 15.03 8.88
CA GLU A 163 1.79 14.44 8.24
C GLU A 163 2.07 13.05 8.82
N GLN A 164 2.83 12.22 8.10
CA GLN A 164 3.33 10.94 8.61
C GLN A 164 4.72 11.13 9.21
N ARG A 165 4.86 10.93 10.52
CA ARG A 165 6.14 10.99 11.24
C ARG A 165 6.76 9.63 11.48
N ILE A 166 5.89 8.63 11.67
CA ILE A 166 6.22 7.22 11.85
C ILE A 166 5.79 6.50 10.59
N THR A 167 6.76 5.93 9.88
CA THR A 167 6.54 5.19 8.64
C THR A 167 7.04 3.77 8.83
N LEU A 168 6.17 2.79 8.65
CA LEU A 168 6.57 1.38 8.73
C LEU A 168 7.29 0.97 7.46
N LYS A 169 8.40 0.25 7.60
CA LYS A 169 9.20 -0.28 6.51
C LYS A 169 9.38 -1.77 6.68
N TYR A 170 9.75 -2.40 5.58
CA TYR A 170 9.93 -3.83 5.47
C TYR A 170 11.19 -4.10 4.66
N SER A 171 11.94 -5.12 5.08
CA SER A 171 13.04 -5.68 4.32
C SER A 171 13.04 -7.20 4.46
N PHE A 172 13.54 -7.87 3.43
CA PHE A 172 13.64 -9.33 3.35
C PHE A 172 15.03 -9.75 2.90
N HIS A 173 15.47 -10.89 3.41
CA HIS A 173 16.62 -11.63 2.91
C HIS A 173 16.32 -13.13 2.97
N GLN A 174 16.81 -13.89 1.99
CA GLN A 174 16.64 -15.34 1.98
C GLN A 174 17.43 -15.96 3.14
N THR A 175 16.85 -16.97 3.77
CA THR A 175 17.49 -17.69 4.87
C THR A 175 17.86 -19.11 4.47
N HIS A 176 18.78 -19.70 5.23
CA HIS A 176 19.11 -21.12 5.09
C HIS A 176 18.01 -22.05 5.63
N TYR A 177 16.95 -21.49 6.24
CA TYR A 177 15.82 -22.28 6.77
C TYR A 177 14.82 -22.63 5.68
N ALA A 178 14.62 -21.77 4.68
CA ALA A 178 13.69 -22.02 3.58
C ALA A 178 13.92 -23.37 2.90
N VAL A 179 15.19 -23.69 2.57
CA VAL A 179 15.59 -24.96 1.94
C VAL A 179 15.32 -26.18 2.82
N GLN A 180 15.19 -26.01 4.14
CA GLN A 180 14.90 -27.11 5.08
C GLN A 180 13.41 -27.46 5.14
N ASN A 181 12.52 -26.52 4.80
CA ASN A 181 11.08 -26.73 4.73
C ASN A 181 10.44 -25.83 3.66
N PRO A 182 10.68 -26.11 2.36
CA PRO A 182 10.24 -25.24 1.27
C PRO A 182 8.72 -25.15 1.15
N ASP A 183 7.98 -26.18 1.56
CA ASP A 183 6.51 -26.14 1.54
C ASP A 183 5.96 -25.04 2.46
N LYS A 184 6.55 -24.93 3.67
CA LYS A 184 6.12 -23.99 4.70
C LYS A 184 6.75 -22.60 4.55
N LEU A 185 8.04 -22.55 4.23
CA LEU A 185 8.83 -21.31 4.19
C LEU A 185 8.99 -20.75 2.77
N GLY A 186 8.54 -21.48 1.76
CA GLY A 186 8.60 -21.09 0.36
C GLY A 186 9.75 -21.73 -0.41
N ASP A 187 9.49 -22.05 -1.68
CA ASP A 187 10.51 -22.50 -2.64
C ASP A 187 10.88 -21.35 -3.60
N GLY A 188 12.04 -20.75 -3.35
CA GLY A 188 12.57 -19.66 -4.17
C GLY A 188 12.09 -18.27 -3.75
N TRP A 189 12.74 -17.27 -4.35
CA TRP A 189 12.71 -15.89 -3.84
C TRP A 189 11.29 -15.32 -3.63
N THR A 190 10.35 -15.57 -4.55
CA THR A 190 8.99 -15.00 -4.49
C THR A 190 8.16 -15.60 -3.35
N GLU A 191 8.25 -16.92 -3.13
CA GLU A 191 7.53 -17.57 -2.04
C GLU A 191 8.16 -17.24 -0.70
N GLU A 192 9.49 -17.32 -0.61
CA GLU A 192 10.23 -17.02 0.62
C GLU A 192 10.02 -15.57 1.09
N PHE A 193 9.94 -14.62 0.14
CA PHE A 193 9.61 -13.23 0.45
C PHE A 193 8.31 -13.12 1.26
N LEU A 194 7.31 -13.95 0.96
CA LEU A 194 6.01 -13.94 1.64
C LEU A 194 5.98 -14.85 2.87
N LYS A 195 6.47 -16.08 2.74
CA LYS A 195 6.30 -17.17 3.71
C LYS A 195 7.41 -17.24 4.77
N ASP A 196 8.65 -16.88 4.44
CA ASP A 196 9.78 -17.06 5.37
C ASP A 196 9.90 -15.89 6.34
N TYR A 197 9.15 -15.96 7.44
CA TYR A 197 9.18 -14.97 8.51
C TYR A 197 10.56 -14.80 9.16
N ASN A 198 11.46 -15.79 9.04
CA ASN A 198 12.84 -15.66 9.57
C ASN A 198 13.67 -14.65 8.79
N GLY A 199 13.35 -14.44 7.51
CA GLY A 199 14.04 -13.50 6.62
C GLY A 199 13.51 -12.06 6.70
N GLN A 200 12.37 -11.86 7.36
CA GLN A 200 11.63 -10.61 7.36
C GLN A 200 12.04 -9.68 8.51
N THR A 201 12.07 -8.38 8.24
CA THR A 201 12.31 -7.35 9.25
C THR A 201 11.40 -6.16 9.03
N TYR A 202 10.64 -5.81 10.06
CA TYR A 202 9.76 -4.64 10.10
C TYR A 202 10.38 -3.56 10.99
N TRP A 203 10.47 -2.32 10.51
CA TRP A 203 11.17 -1.22 11.21
C TRP A 203 10.63 0.17 10.87
#